data_AF-A0A257QRQ7-F1
#
_entry.id   AF-A0A257QRQ7-F1
#
_cell.length_a   1.000
_cell.length_b   1.000
_cell.length_c   1.000
_cell.angle_alpha   90.00
_cell.angle_beta   90.00
_cell.angle_gamma   90.00
#
_symmetry.space_group_name_H-M   'P 1'
#
loop_
_entity.id
_entity.type
_entity.pdbx_description
1 polymer ?
#
loop_
_entity_poly.entity_id
_entity_poly.type
_entity_poly.pdbx_seq_one_letter_code
_entity_poly.pdbx_strand_id
1 'polypeptide(L)' 'MSDVKIEVRDVYKVFGANASQALTMLRAGHTRQSVQAQTQCNVGLAGVNLTVPV' A
#
# COMPACT_ATOMS: atom_id res chain seq x y z
N MET A 1 -27.97 8.42 -0.47
CA MET A 1 -26.54 8.26 -0.16
C MET A 1 -26.30 6.77 -0.07
N SER A 2 -25.34 6.22 -0.80
CA SER A 2 -25.04 4.79 -0.66
C SER A 2 -24.45 4.57 0.72
N ASP A 3 -25.17 3.84 1.59
CA ASP A 3 -24.65 3.52 2.92
C ASP A 3 -23.42 2.62 2.76
N VAL A 4 -22.28 3.11 3.24
CA VAL A 4 -21.00 2.39 3.21
C VAL A 4 -20.84 1.63 4.52
N LYS A 5 -20.63 0.31 4.43
CA LYS A 5 -20.41 -0.59 5.56
C LYS A 5 -18.93 -0.65 5.97
N ILE A 6 -18.02 -0.68 5.01
CA ILE A 6 -16.57 -0.66 5.25
C ILE A 6 -15.93 0.35 4.31
N GLU A 7 -15.04 1.17 4.86
CA GLU A 7 -14.22 2.08 4.09
C GLU A 7 -12.74 1.79 4.36
N VAL A 8 -11.98 1.61 3.28
CA VAL A 8 -10.53 1.40 3.32
C VAL A 8 -9.87 2.58 2.62
N ARG A 9 -8.96 3.25 3.33
CA ARG A 9 -8.24 4.41 2.83
C ARG A 9 -6.74 4.17 2.92
N ASP A 10 -6.06 4.34 1.78
CA ASP A 10 -4.61 4.33 1.66
C ASP A 10 -3.93 3.16 2.42
N VAL A 11 -4.43 1.95 2.22
CA VAL A 11 -3.88 0.77 2.88
C VAL A 11 -2.66 0.23 2.14
N TYR A 12 -1.62 -0.06 2.92
CA TYR A 12 -0.35 -0.60 2.46
C TYR A 12 0.00 -1.88 3.21
N LYS A 13 0.65 -2.81 2.52
CA LYS A 13 1.26 -3.99 3.12
C LYS A 13 2.59 -4.28 2.44
N VAL A 14 3.64 -4.33 3.24
CA VAL A 14 5.01 -4.61 2.79
C VAL A 14 5.57 -5.75 3.63
N PHE A 15 6.32 -6.65 2.98
CA PHE A 15 7.03 -7.76 3.60
C PHE A 15 8.54 -7.59 3.39
N GLY A 16 9.34 -7.82 4.43
CA GLY A 16 10.80 -7.71 4.38
C GLY A 16 11.39 -6.87 5.51
N ALA A 17 12.71 -6.92 5.68
CA ALA A 17 13.42 -6.22 6.76
C ALA A 17 13.40 -4.68 6.61
N ASN A 18 13.37 -4.17 5.38
CA ASN A 18 13.41 -2.74 5.08
C ASN A 18 12.01 -2.13 4.86
N ALA A 19 10.97 -2.69 5.49
CA ALA A 19 9.58 -2.34 5.22
C ALA A 19 9.27 -0.84 5.43
N SER A 20 9.89 -0.20 6.42
CA SER A 20 9.70 1.25 6.68
C SER A 20 10.20 2.11 5.51
N GLN A 21 11.37 1.79 4.95
CA GLN A 21 11.91 2.50 3.78
C GLN A 21 11.01 2.28 2.56
N ALA A 22 10.61 1.04 2.32
CA ALA A 22 9.72 0.70 1.23
C ALA A 22 8.36 1.42 1.32
N LEU A 23 7.80 1.54 2.52
CA LEU A 23 6.57 2.30 2.76
C LEU A 23 6.74 3.79 2.45
N THR A 24 7.86 4.40 2.86
CA THR A 24 8.18 5.80 2.54
C THR A 24 8.25 6.02 1.02
N MET A 25 8.94 5.14 0.30
CA MET A 25 9.04 5.23 -1.16
C MET A 25 7.68 5.04 -1.84
N LEU A 26 6.87 4.08 -1.39
CA LEU A 26 5.51 3.88 -1.92
C LEU A 26 4.64 5.11 -1.74
N ARG A 27 4.70 5.75 -0.56
CA ARG A 27 3.95 7.00 -0.29
C ARG A 27 4.46 8.18 -1.11
N ALA A 28 5.73 8.18 -1.48
CA ALA A 28 6.32 9.17 -2.41
C ALA A 28 5.98 8.88 -3.89
N GLY A 29 5.17 7.85 -4.19
CA GLY A 29 4.69 7.55 -5.54
C GLY A 29 5.63 6.67 -6.36
N HIS A 30 6.66 6.07 -5.76
CA HIS A 30 7.54 5.14 -6.46
C HIS A 30 6.82 3.85 -6.87
N THR A 31 7.24 3.27 -7.99
CA THR A 31 6.68 2.01 -8.51
C THR A 31 7.09 0.82 -7.64
N ARG A 32 6.27 -0.23 -7.64
CA ARG A 32 6.55 -1.49 -6.92
C ARG A 32 7.88 -2.10 -7.35
N GLN A 33 8.22 -2.04 -8.64
CA GLN A 33 9.50 -2.52 -9.17
C GLN A 33 10.68 -1.73 -8.58
N SER A 34 10.62 -0.39 -8.61
CA SER A 34 11.70 0.44 -8.03
C SER A 34 11.85 0.26 -6.52
N VAL A 35 10.73 0.10 -5.80
CA VAL A 35 10.73 -0.16 -4.36
C VAL A 35 11.36 -1.52 -4.06
N GLN A 36 10.98 -2.57 -4.79
CA GLN A 36 11.55 -3.91 -4.61
C GLN A 36 13.05 -3.91 -4.93
N ALA A 37 13.48 -3.28 -6.03
CA ALA A 37 14.89 -3.21 -6.39
C ALA A 37 15.72 -2.51 -5.30
N GLN A 38 15.20 -1.41 -4.74
CA GLN A 38 15.92 -0.61 -3.74
C GLN A 38 15.93 -1.23 -2.33
N THR A 39 14.84 -1.89 -1.95
CA THR A 39 14.61 -2.30 -0.55
C THR A 39 14.64 -3.80 -0.35
N GLN A 40 14.61 -4.57 -1.45
CA GLN A 40 14.43 -6.01 -1.47
C GLN A 40 13.12 -6.47 -0.77
N CYS A 41 12.17 -5.55 -0.57
CA CYS A 41 10.88 -5.85 0.03
C CYS A 41 9.82 -6.21 -1.03
N ASN A 42 8.95 -7.15 -0.68
CA ASN A 42 7.78 -7.49 -1.48
C ASN A 42 6.59 -6.61 -1.08
N VAL A 43 5.93 -5.99 -2.06
CA VAL A 43 4.78 -5.12 -1.85
C VAL A 43 3.49 -5.91 -2.07
N GLY A 44 2.74 -6.18 -0.99
CA GLY A 44 1.45 -6.87 -1.06
C GLY A 44 0.29 -5.95 -1.40
N LEU A 45 0.24 -4.75 -0.78
CA LEU A 45 -0.75 -3.71 -1.05
C LEU A 45 -0.03 -2.36 -1.13
N ALA A 46 -0.46 -1.50 -2.06
CA ALA A 46 0.09 -0.17 -2.25
C ALA A 46 -1.03 0.85 -2.51
N GLY A 47 -1.36 1.64 -1.50
CA GLY A 47 -2.32 2.75 -1.62
C GLY A 47 -3.71 2.29 -2.01
N VAL A 48 -4.17 1.17 -1.46
CA VAL A 48 -5.47 0.60 -1.82
C VAL A 48 -6.58 1.39 -1.14
N ASN A 49 -7.53 1.82 -1.96
CA ASN A 49 -8.75 2.52 -1.55
C ASN A 49 -9.95 1.69 -2.04
N LEU A 50 -10.88 1.35 -1.15
CA LEU A 50 -12.12 0.64 -1.51
C LEU A 50 -13.25 0.92 -0.53
N THR A 51 -14.48 0.77 -1.00
CA THR A 51 -15.69 0.81 -0.19
C THR A 51 -16.45 -0.51 -0.33
N VAL A 52 -17.03 -0.97 0.77
CA VAL A 52 -17.97 -2.10 0.79
C VAL A 52 -19.33 -1.53 1.19
N PRO A 53 -20.37 -1.65 0.34
CA PRO A 53 -21.71 -1.17 0.67
C PRO A 53 -22.37 -2.06 1.74
N VAL A 54 -23.47 -1.55 2.29
CA VAL A 54 -24.40 -2.34 3.11
C VAL A 54 -25.11 -3.40 2.28
#